data_AF-A0A9W8E8Z9-F1
#
_entry.id   AF-A0A9W8E8Z9-F1
#
_cell.length_a   1.000
_cell.length_b   1.000
_cell.length_c   1.000
_cell.angle_alpha   90.00
_cell.angle_beta   90.00
_cell.angle_gamma   90.00
#
_symmetry.space_group_name_H-M   'P 1'
#
loop_
_entity.id
_entity.type
_entity.pdbx_description
1 polymer ?
#
loop_
_entity_poly.entity_id
_entity_poly.type
_entity_poly.pdbx_seq_one_letter_code
_entity_poly.pdbx_strand_id
1 'polypeptide(L)'
;MGNQQAKEEPLVFYGSNVSLNMSGDVLRHLQGEVQRAKLSRETENINQTTQEPKVDAAQLDRLVNERVEQALRQLFAEHPELEKTSEDPHRALLSYARQEADFQSTEAVSQDLRAALERYRPAQGHGLPKNVKESHQRVLACYRDQSDRPLNCSQQVEDFKQAVREAQAEQWRQTL
;
A
#
# COMPACT_ATOMS: atom_id res chain seq x y z
N MET A 1 -39.59 7.75 26.14
CA MET A 1 -39.02 8.76 25.22
C MET A 1 -38.16 8.00 24.21
N GLY A 2 -38.71 7.68 23.05
CA GLY A 2 -38.04 6.84 22.04
C GLY A 2 -37.28 7.69 21.02
N ASN A 3 -36.11 7.21 20.60
CA ASN A 3 -35.36 7.75 19.47
C ASN A 3 -35.40 6.70 18.34
N GLN A 4 -36.12 7.00 17.27
CA GLN A 4 -36.08 6.24 16.02
C GLN A 4 -35.02 6.89 15.12
N GLN A 5 -33.87 6.23 14.95
CA GLN A 5 -32.95 6.54 13.85
C GLN A 5 -33.51 5.90 12.59
N ALA A 6 -33.92 6.73 11.64
CA ALA A 6 -34.30 6.30 10.30
C ALA A 6 -33.07 5.67 9.62
N LYS A 7 -33.17 4.40 9.25
CA LYS A 7 -32.26 3.77 8.29
C LYS A 7 -32.63 4.33 6.91
N GLU A 8 -31.79 5.19 6.35
CA GLU A 8 -31.86 5.50 4.93
C GLU A 8 -31.50 4.23 4.13
N GLU A 9 -32.46 3.74 3.35
CA GLU A 9 -32.27 2.66 2.40
C GLU A 9 -31.39 3.13 1.22
N PRO A 10 -30.54 2.26 0.65
CA PRO A 10 -29.74 2.62 -0.51
C PRO A 10 -30.66 2.93 -1.70
N LEU A 11 -30.57 4.15 -2.20
CA LEU A 11 -31.33 4.63 -3.35
C LEU A 11 -30.81 3.94 -4.63
N VAL A 12 -31.48 2.87 -5.05
CA VAL A 12 -31.12 2.14 -6.28
C VAL A 12 -31.84 2.76 -7.47
N PHE A 13 -31.10 3.48 -8.31
CA PHE A 13 -31.61 4.05 -9.55
C PHE A 13 -31.63 2.99 -10.66
N TYR A 14 -32.83 2.59 -11.09
CA TYR A 14 -33.03 1.82 -12.33
C TYR A 14 -33.60 2.74 -13.40
N GLY A 15 -32.74 3.29 -14.25
CA GLY A 15 -33.14 4.11 -15.39
C GLY A 15 -31.94 4.45 -16.28
N SER A 16 -32.04 4.14 -17.57
CA SER A 16 -30.96 4.30 -18.56
C SER A 16 -30.69 5.75 -19.01
N ASN A 17 -31.32 6.75 -18.39
CA ASN A 17 -31.22 8.15 -18.78
C ASN A 17 -30.95 9.09 -17.58
N VAL A 18 -30.07 8.68 -16.67
CA VAL A 18 -29.48 9.60 -15.68
C VAL A 18 -28.08 9.96 -16.16
N SER A 19 -27.84 11.22 -16.48
CA SER A 19 -26.48 11.72 -16.74
C SER A 19 -25.68 11.65 -15.44
N LEU A 20 -24.95 10.54 -15.28
CA LEU A 20 -24.01 10.35 -14.18
C LEU A 20 -22.85 11.34 -14.37
N ASN A 21 -22.95 12.51 -13.72
CA ASN A 21 -21.81 13.40 -13.54
C ASN A 21 -20.87 12.75 -12.52
N MET A 22 -19.87 12.02 -13.02
CA MET A 22 -18.82 11.49 -12.17
C MET A 22 -18.02 12.66 -11.57
N SER A 23 -17.72 12.58 -10.28
CA SER A 23 -16.87 13.58 -9.62
C SER A 23 -15.49 13.63 -10.28
N GLY A 24 -14.90 14.82 -10.35
CA GLY A 24 -13.61 15.05 -11.03
C GLY A 24 -12.48 14.14 -10.52
N ASP A 25 -12.53 13.77 -9.24
CA ASP A 25 -11.56 12.86 -8.63
C ASP A 25 -11.71 11.42 -9.11
N VAL A 26 -12.94 10.96 -9.36
CA VAL A 26 -13.21 9.63 -9.94
C VAL A 26 -12.71 9.58 -11.38
N LEU A 27 -12.93 10.64 -12.15
CA LEU A 27 -12.42 10.73 -13.52
C LEU A 27 -10.89 10.78 -13.56
N ARG A 28 -10.25 11.52 -12.64
CA ARG A 28 -8.78 11.52 -12.50
C ARG A 28 -8.25 10.14 -12.11
N HIS A 29 -8.92 9.44 -11.19
CA HIS A 29 -8.51 8.10 -10.78
C HIS A 29 -8.61 7.10 -11.92
N LEU A 30 -9.74 7.08 -12.64
CA LEU A 30 -9.94 6.21 -13.80
C LEU A 30 -8.97 6.53 -14.93
N GLN A 31 -8.69 7.81 -15.20
CA GLN A 31 -7.66 8.20 -16.17
C GLN A 31 -6.27 7.70 -15.74
N GLY A 32 -5.92 7.83 -14.46
CA GLY A 32 -4.67 7.31 -13.91
C GLY A 32 -4.54 5.79 -14.05
N GLU A 33 -5.62 5.04 -13.82
CA GLU A 33 -5.64 3.58 -13.99
C GLU A 33 -5.56 3.17 -15.46
N VAL A 34 -6.23 3.88 -16.36
CA VAL A 34 -6.14 3.62 -17.81
C VAL A 34 -4.73 3.92 -18.33
N GLN A 35 -4.09 5.00 -17.86
CA GLN A 35 -2.68 5.29 -18.18
C GLN A 35 -1.74 4.20 -17.67
N ARG A 36 -1.94 3.72 -16.42
CA ARG A 36 -1.15 2.62 -15.85
C ARG A 36 -1.35 1.31 -16.60
N ALA A 37 -2.58 0.96 -16.95
CA ALA A 37 -2.87 -0.25 -17.72
C ALA A 37 -2.30 -0.18 -19.15
N LYS A 38 -2.27 1.02 -19.76
CA LYS A 38 -1.58 1.23 -21.05
C LYS A 38 -0.07 1.07 -20.91
N LEU A 39 0.55 1.66 -19.90
CA LEU A 39 1.99 1.50 -19.62
C LEU A 39 2.35 0.04 -19.34
N SER A 40 1.53 -0.69 -18.59
CA SER A 40 1.76 -2.13 -18.32
C SER A 40 1.63 -2.99 -19.58
N ARG A 41 0.64 -2.73 -20.44
CA ARG A 41 0.49 -3.45 -21.73
C ARG A 41 1.56 -3.08 -22.76
N GLU A 42 2.05 -1.85 -22.73
CA GLU A 42 3.18 -1.42 -23.55
C GLU A 42 4.46 -2.12 -23.10
N THR A 43 4.63 -2.37 -21.79
CA THR A 43 5.79 -3.10 -21.25
C THR A 43 5.80 -4.60 -21.63
N GLU A 44 4.64 -5.22 -21.82
CA GLU A 44 4.54 -6.64 -22.23
C GLU A 44 4.81 -6.87 -23.73
N ASN A 45 4.73 -5.83 -24.57
CA ASN A 45 5.00 -5.94 -26.02
C ASN A 45 6.46 -5.57 -26.40
N ILE A 46 7.26 -5.03 -25.48
CA ILE A 46 8.66 -4.61 -25.72
C ILE A 46 9.65 -5.71 -25.27
N ASN A 47 9.35 -6.99 -25.56
CA ASN A 47 10.33 -8.07 -25.38
C ASN A 47 10.83 -8.66 -26.70
N GLN A 48 10.40 -8.10 -27.84
CA GLN A 48 10.94 -8.48 -29.15
C GLN A 48 11.18 -7.22 -29.98
N THR A 49 12.44 -7.01 -30.34
CA THR A 49 12.96 -6.08 -31.36
C THR A 49 13.51 -4.73 -30.85
N THR A 50 14.82 -4.76 -30.57
CA THR A 50 15.82 -3.80 -31.07
C THR A 50 15.82 -2.35 -30.53
N GLN A 51 16.96 -2.02 -29.91
CA GLN A 51 17.51 -0.69 -29.60
C GLN A 51 16.79 0.12 -28.53
N GLU A 52 17.31 0.00 -27.31
CA GLU A 52 17.23 1.06 -26.30
C GLU A 52 17.62 2.39 -26.95
N PRO A 53 16.75 3.43 -26.99
CA PRO A 53 17.29 4.77 -27.02
C PRO A 53 18.07 4.89 -25.73
N LYS A 54 19.40 4.92 -25.82
CA LYS A 54 20.25 5.37 -24.72
C LYS A 54 19.86 6.83 -24.46
N VAL A 55 18.78 7.03 -23.71
CA VAL A 55 18.45 8.31 -23.11
C VAL A 55 19.64 8.58 -22.21
N ASP A 56 20.50 9.46 -22.68
CA ASP A 56 21.69 9.88 -21.95
C ASP A 56 21.21 10.37 -20.58
N ALA A 57 21.71 9.75 -19.51
CA ALA A 57 21.30 10.10 -18.15
C ALA A 57 21.46 11.61 -17.90
N ALA A 58 22.45 12.23 -18.55
CA ALA A 58 22.67 13.67 -18.50
C ALA A 58 21.55 14.50 -19.18
N GLN A 59 20.90 13.98 -20.22
CA GLN A 59 19.75 14.65 -20.85
C GLN A 59 18.49 14.50 -20.02
N LEU A 60 18.31 13.33 -19.38
CA LEU A 60 17.19 13.10 -18.46
C LEU A 60 17.31 14.01 -17.22
N ASP A 61 18.50 14.09 -16.63
CA ASP A 61 18.77 14.95 -15.46
C ASP A 61 18.51 16.43 -15.78
N ARG A 62 18.87 16.90 -16.98
CA ARG A 62 18.56 18.26 -17.43
C ARG A 62 17.05 18.51 -17.52
N LEU A 63 16.32 17.59 -18.15
CA LEU A 63 14.88 17.71 -18.30
C LEU A 63 14.15 17.67 -16.96
N VAL A 64 14.62 16.82 -16.04
CA VAL A 64 14.09 16.74 -14.67
C VAL A 64 14.37 18.04 -13.93
N ASN A 65 15.61 18.55 -13.97
CA ASN A 65 15.96 19.80 -13.31
C ASN A 65 15.15 20.98 -13.86
N GLU A 66 14.98 21.10 -15.17
CA GLU A 66 14.14 22.14 -15.78
C GLU A 66 12.69 22.07 -15.31
N ARG A 67 12.11 20.85 -15.24
CA ARG A 67 10.73 20.67 -14.74
C ARG A 67 10.62 20.98 -13.25
N VAL A 68 11.61 20.58 -12.45
CA VAL A 68 11.65 20.86 -11.02
C VAL A 68 11.74 22.37 -10.79
N GLU A 69 12.61 23.07 -11.51
CA GLU A 69 12.72 24.53 -11.43
C GLU A 69 11.41 25.24 -11.82
N GLN A 70 10.74 24.79 -12.88
CA GLN A 70 9.45 25.34 -13.29
C GLN A 70 8.37 25.12 -12.23
N ALA A 71 8.29 23.92 -11.66
CA ALA A 71 7.34 23.61 -10.59
C ALA A 71 7.62 24.42 -9.32
N LEU A 72 8.89 24.60 -8.96
CA LEU A 72 9.29 25.46 -7.84
C LEU A 72 8.88 26.91 -8.08
N ARG A 73 9.11 27.46 -9.28
CA ARG A 73 8.69 28.82 -9.62
C ARG A 73 7.17 29.00 -9.56
N GLN A 74 6.40 28.00 -10.00
CA GLN A 74 4.93 28.03 -9.89
C GLN A 74 4.50 28.03 -8.42
N LEU A 75 5.09 27.17 -7.58
CA LEU A 75 4.81 27.13 -6.14
C LEU A 75 5.13 28.45 -5.43
N PHE A 76 6.27 29.08 -5.73
CA PHE A 76 6.62 30.38 -5.14
C PHE A 76 5.69 31.51 -5.64
N ALA A 77 5.23 31.45 -6.89
CA ALA A 77 4.25 32.41 -7.41
C ALA A 77 2.86 32.24 -6.78
N GLU A 78 2.44 31.01 -6.48
CA GLU A 78 1.19 30.71 -5.78
C GLU A 78 1.26 31.07 -4.29
N HIS A 79 2.45 30.99 -3.69
CA HIS A 79 2.67 31.22 -2.26
C HIS A 79 3.78 32.27 -2.00
N PRO A 80 3.50 33.57 -2.23
CA PRO A 80 4.47 34.66 -2.02
C PRO A 80 4.86 34.87 -0.54
N GLU A 81 4.15 34.21 0.39
CA GLU A 81 4.45 34.16 1.82
C GLU A 81 5.75 33.37 2.12
N LEU A 82 6.08 32.39 1.27
CA LEU A 82 7.27 31.53 1.39
C LEU A 82 8.55 32.26 1.00
N GLU A 83 8.46 33.20 0.05
CA GLU A 83 9.60 33.97 -0.45
C GLU A 83 10.08 35.04 0.54
N LYS A 84 9.18 35.51 1.42
CA LYS A 84 9.47 36.60 2.38
C LYS A 84 10.05 36.12 3.71
N THR A 85 9.99 34.82 3.99
CA THR A 85 10.22 34.27 5.34
C THR A 85 11.53 33.51 5.52
N SER A 86 12.31 33.24 4.47
CA SER A 86 13.60 32.57 4.63
C SER A 86 14.69 33.02 3.63
N GLU A 87 15.92 33.10 4.12
CA GLU A 87 17.14 33.23 3.30
C GLU A 87 17.46 31.95 2.50
N ASP A 88 16.71 30.86 2.75
CA ASP A 88 16.93 29.54 2.16
C ASP A 88 15.59 28.89 1.74
N PRO A 89 15.29 28.77 0.43
CA PRO A 89 13.98 28.37 -0.10
C PRO A 89 13.61 26.92 0.23
N HIS A 90 14.60 26.04 0.43
CA HIS A 90 14.38 24.65 0.81
C HIS A 90 13.79 24.52 2.22
N ARG A 91 14.19 25.41 3.14
CA ARG A 91 13.71 25.36 4.53
C ARG A 91 12.26 25.82 4.65
N ALA A 92 11.84 26.80 3.86
CA ALA A 92 10.46 27.27 3.81
C ALA A 92 9.50 26.20 3.29
N LEU A 93 9.89 25.47 2.24
CA LEU A 93 9.09 24.35 1.71
C LEU A 93 8.91 23.23 2.74
N LEU A 94 9.97 22.90 3.49
CA LEU A 94 9.91 21.89 4.54
C LEU A 94 9.01 22.31 5.71
N SER A 95 9.04 23.59 6.11
CA SER A 95 8.13 24.09 7.15
C SER A 95 6.67 24.08 6.70
N TYR A 96 6.41 24.45 5.43
CA TYR A 96 5.05 24.45 4.87
C TYR A 96 4.48 23.03 4.76
N ALA A 97 5.28 22.08 4.26
CA ALA A 97 4.88 20.68 4.18
C ALA A 97 4.57 20.07 5.56
N ARG A 98 5.35 20.45 6.59
CA ARG A 98 5.10 20.03 7.97
C ARG A 98 3.83 20.64 8.54
N GLN A 99 3.59 21.91 8.24
CA GLN A 99 2.41 22.64 8.69
C GLN A 99 1.12 22.07 8.08
N GLU A 100 1.10 21.81 6.76
CA GLU A 100 -0.01 21.12 6.09
C GLU A 100 -0.28 19.72 6.65
N ALA A 101 0.78 18.95 6.94
CA ALA A 101 0.66 17.63 7.55
C ALA A 101 0.06 17.67 8.96
N ASP A 102 0.39 18.70 9.75
CA ASP A 102 -0.13 18.88 11.10
C ASP A 102 -1.60 19.35 11.12
N PHE A 103 -2.05 20.12 10.10
CA PHE A 103 -3.43 20.64 10.03
C PHE A 103 -4.46 19.68 9.44
N GLN A 104 -4.07 18.68 8.61
CA GLN A 104 -5.05 17.84 7.90
C GLN A 104 -5.15 16.39 8.37
N SER A 105 -4.25 15.85 9.21
CA SER A 105 -4.13 14.39 9.34
C SER A 105 -3.79 13.79 10.70
N THR A 106 -3.93 14.48 11.83
CA THR A 106 -3.54 13.86 13.10
C THR A 106 -4.71 13.15 13.80
N GLU A 107 -5.88 13.76 13.91
CA GLU A 107 -6.96 13.19 14.73
C GLU A 107 -7.85 12.18 13.96
N ALA A 108 -8.27 12.50 12.74
CA ALA A 108 -9.04 11.59 11.89
C ALA A 108 -8.21 10.37 11.48
N VAL A 109 -6.95 10.57 11.06
CA VAL A 109 -6.06 9.46 10.70
C VAL A 109 -5.67 8.64 11.91
N SER A 110 -5.46 9.23 13.10
CA SER A 110 -5.18 8.42 14.30
C SER A 110 -6.38 7.59 14.77
N GLN A 111 -7.61 8.07 14.56
CA GLN A 111 -8.82 7.27 14.79
C GLN A 111 -8.95 6.15 13.76
N ASP A 112 -8.69 6.44 12.49
CA ASP A 112 -8.79 5.46 11.42
C ASP A 112 -7.67 4.41 11.51
N LEU A 113 -6.47 4.82 11.92
CA LEU A 113 -5.35 3.92 12.22
C LEU A 113 -5.67 3.03 13.44
N ARG A 114 -6.34 3.56 14.48
CA ARG A 114 -6.83 2.75 15.60
C ARG A 114 -7.90 1.76 15.16
N ALA A 115 -8.85 2.19 14.33
CA ALA A 115 -9.89 1.31 13.81
C ALA A 115 -9.32 0.22 12.89
N ALA A 116 -8.32 0.56 12.07
CA ALA A 116 -7.59 -0.38 11.24
C ALA A 116 -6.77 -1.35 12.09
N LEU A 117 -6.09 -0.88 13.14
CA LEU A 117 -5.34 -1.74 14.07
C LEU A 117 -6.25 -2.68 14.84
N GLU A 118 -7.45 -2.26 15.24
CA GLU A 118 -8.44 -3.14 15.88
C GLU A 118 -9.02 -4.17 14.90
N ARG A 119 -9.27 -3.78 13.64
CA ARG A 119 -9.70 -4.72 12.58
C ARG A 119 -8.61 -5.70 12.17
N TYR A 120 -7.35 -5.25 12.19
CA TYR A 120 -6.19 -6.00 11.75
C TYR A 120 -5.45 -6.67 12.90
N ARG A 121 -5.91 -6.49 14.15
CA ARG A 121 -5.48 -7.33 15.27
C ARG A 121 -5.91 -8.73 14.85
N PRO A 122 -4.98 -9.58 14.35
CA PRO A 122 -5.34 -10.94 14.03
C PRO A 122 -5.83 -11.52 15.35
N ALA A 123 -6.68 -12.53 15.32
CA ALA A 123 -7.02 -13.31 16.50
C ALA A 123 -5.72 -13.88 17.15
N GLN A 124 -4.97 -13.05 17.88
CA GLN A 124 -3.79 -13.40 18.67
C GLN A 124 -4.20 -14.24 19.88
N GLY A 125 -5.50 -14.54 20.03
CA GLY A 125 -6.04 -15.49 20.99
C GLY A 125 -5.96 -16.95 20.55
N HIS A 126 -5.83 -17.26 19.26
CA HIS A 126 -5.60 -18.64 18.84
C HIS A 126 -4.09 -18.90 18.83
N GLY A 127 -3.54 -19.16 20.03
CA GLY A 127 -2.18 -19.65 20.14
C GLY A 127 -1.96 -20.83 19.19
N LEU A 128 -0.80 -20.87 18.51
CA LEU A 128 -0.50 -21.91 17.54
C LEU A 128 -0.84 -23.29 18.12
N PRO A 129 -1.56 -24.15 17.37
CA PRO A 129 -1.95 -25.47 17.86
C PRO A 129 -0.71 -26.24 18.30
N LYS A 130 -0.85 -27.02 19.38
CA LYS A 130 0.26 -27.70 20.04
C LYS A 130 1.08 -28.56 19.07
N ASN A 131 0.41 -29.21 18.11
CA ASN A 131 1.04 -30.01 17.06
C ASN A 131 2.04 -29.20 16.19
N VAL A 132 1.68 -27.97 15.82
CA VAL A 132 2.55 -27.08 15.04
C VAL A 132 3.76 -26.62 15.85
N LYS A 133 3.59 -26.39 17.16
CA LYS A 133 4.71 -26.01 18.05
C LYS A 133 5.70 -27.16 18.24
N GLU A 134 5.22 -28.39 18.39
CA GLU A 134 6.07 -29.58 18.55
C GLU A 134 6.85 -29.93 17.27
N SER A 135 6.20 -29.85 16.10
CA SER A 135 6.87 -30.05 14.81
C SER A 135 7.89 -28.94 14.52
N HIS A 136 7.59 -27.68 14.89
CA HIS A 136 8.55 -26.58 14.81
C HIS A 136 9.78 -26.81 15.68
N GLN A 137 9.60 -27.25 16.93
CA GLN A 137 10.73 -27.57 17.81
C GLN A 137 11.60 -28.72 17.27
N ARG A 138 11.01 -29.74 16.63
CA ARG A 138 11.75 -30.83 15.99
C ARG A 138 12.59 -30.37 14.80
N VAL A 139 12.07 -29.45 13.98
CA VAL A 139 12.83 -28.83 12.89
C VAL A 139 14.02 -28.05 13.43
N LEU A 140 13.78 -27.22 14.45
CA LEU A 140 14.84 -26.44 15.09
C LEU A 140 15.89 -27.34 15.76
N ALA A 141 15.48 -28.42 16.41
CA ALA A 141 16.41 -29.40 16.97
C ALA A 141 17.28 -30.04 15.87
N CYS A 142 16.67 -30.48 14.76
CA CYS A 142 17.41 -31.07 13.65
C CYS A 142 18.46 -30.10 13.06
N TYR A 143 18.08 -28.84 12.82
CA TYR A 143 19.02 -27.84 12.31
C TYR A 143 20.14 -27.49 13.30
N ARG A 144 19.86 -27.57 14.61
CA ARG A 144 20.88 -27.37 15.65
C ARG A 144 21.85 -28.54 15.74
N ASP A 145 21.35 -29.77 15.60
CA ASP A 145 22.17 -30.98 15.69
C ASP A 145 22.97 -31.25 14.41
N GLN A 146 22.49 -30.77 13.25
CA GLN A 146 23.11 -31.00 11.93
C GLN A 146 23.40 -29.69 11.18
N SER A 147 24.19 -28.81 11.80
CA SER A 147 24.60 -27.52 11.22
C SER A 147 25.39 -27.65 9.91
N ASP A 148 26.16 -28.73 9.73
CA ASP A 148 26.96 -28.98 8.51
C ASP A 148 26.15 -29.59 7.34
N ARG A 149 24.97 -30.18 7.61
CA ARG A 149 24.14 -30.84 6.58
C ARG A 149 22.65 -30.52 6.74
N PRO A 150 22.24 -29.26 6.46
CA PRO A 150 20.84 -28.83 6.59
C PRO A 150 19.87 -29.61 5.70
N LEU A 151 20.34 -30.21 4.61
CA LEU A 151 19.52 -31.00 3.67
C LEU A 151 18.95 -32.30 4.28
N ASN A 152 19.57 -32.83 5.34
CA ASN A 152 19.07 -34.01 6.03
C ASN A 152 17.81 -33.73 6.87
N CYS A 153 17.56 -32.46 7.21
CA CYS A 153 16.40 -32.05 8.00
C CYS A 153 15.13 -31.82 7.16
N SER A 154 15.15 -32.21 5.89
CA SER A 154 14.04 -32.03 4.95
C SER A 154 12.79 -32.80 5.39
N GLN A 155 12.96 -33.98 5.98
CA GLN A 155 11.83 -34.80 6.45
C GLN A 155 11.05 -34.11 7.57
N GLN A 156 11.74 -33.52 8.56
CA GLN A 156 11.13 -32.80 9.67
C GLN A 156 10.43 -31.53 9.18
N VAL A 157 10.95 -30.90 8.13
CA VAL A 157 10.32 -29.74 7.49
C VAL A 157 9.03 -30.13 6.76
N GLU A 158 9.00 -31.29 6.10
CA GLU A 158 7.76 -31.79 5.47
C GLU A 158 6.69 -32.13 6.52
N ASP A 159 7.08 -32.74 7.64
CA ASP A 159 6.17 -33.00 8.76
C ASP A 159 5.58 -31.69 9.34
N PHE A 160 6.42 -30.65 9.48
CA PHE A 160 5.97 -29.33 9.91
C PHE A 160 5.00 -28.69 8.91
N LYS A 161 5.30 -28.74 7.61
CA LYS A 161 4.40 -28.23 6.56
C LYS A 161 3.06 -28.96 6.57
N GLN A 162 3.05 -30.27 6.80
CA GLN A 162 1.83 -31.04 6.91
C GLN A 162 1.00 -30.64 8.14
N ALA A 163 1.63 -30.54 9.32
CA ALA A 163 0.96 -30.10 10.54
C ALA A 163 0.37 -28.67 10.41
N VAL A 164 1.05 -27.77 9.70
CA VAL A 164 0.54 -26.41 9.42
C VAL A 164 -0.66 -26.44 8.48
N ARG A 165 -0.62 -27.25 7.42
CA ARG A 165 -1.75 -27.39 6.49
C ARG A 165 -2.98 -27.97 7.18
N GLU A 166 -2.81 -28.96 8.04
CA GLU A 166 -3.89 -29.56 8.82
C GLU A 166 -4.47 -28.55 9.82
N ALA A 167 -3.62 -27.86 10.58
CA ALA A 167 -4.03 -26.79 11.49
C ALA A 167 -4.79 -25.66 10.77
N GLN A 168 -4.29 -25.26 9.60
CA GLN A 168 -4.93 -24.24 8.78
C GLN A 168 -6.29 -24.73 8.27
N ALA A 169 -6.39 -25.97 7.78
CA ALA A 169 -7.65 -26.56 7.32
C ALA A 169 -8.69 -26.68 8.44
N GLU A 170 -8.28 -27.06 9.66
CA GLU A 170 -9.14 -27.07 10.84
C GLU A 170 -9.61 -25.67 11.22
N GLN A 171 -8.73 -24.68 11.16
CA GLN A 171 -9.07 -23.28 11.45
C GLN A 171 -10.09 -22.75 10.44
N TRP A 172 -9.93 -23.04 9.15
CA TRP A 172 -10.91 -22.65 8.11
C TRP A 172 -12.26 -23.35 8.27
N ARG A 173 -12.28 -24.61 8.76
CA ARG A 173 -13.53 -25.34 9.05
C ARG A 173 -14.29 -24.77 10.24
N GLN A 174 -13.63 -24.10 11.18
CA GLN A 174 -14.28 -23.49 12.35
C GLN A 174 -14.83 -22.08 12.07
N THR A 175 -14.39 -21.44 10.98
CA THR A 175 -14.81 -20.08 10.60
C THR A 175 -15.97 -20.03 9.58
N LEU A 176 -16.40 -21.20 9.07
CA LEU A 176 -17.56 -21.39 8.19
C LEU A 176 -18.76 -21.87 9.02
#